data_AF-A0A926QZ64-F1
#
_entry.id   AF-A0A926QZ64-F1
#
_cell.length_a   1.000
_cell.length_b   1.000
_cell.length_c   1.000
_cell.angle_alpha   90.00
_cell.angle_beta   90.00
_cell.angle_gamma   90.00
#
_symmetry.space_group_name_H-M   'P 1'
#
loop_
_entity.id
_entity.type
_entity.pdbx_description
1 polymer ?
#
loop_
_entity_poly.entity_id
_entity_poly.type
_entity_poly.pdbx_seq_one_letter_code
_entity_poly.pdbx_strand_id
1 'polypeptide(L)'
;MDRVYDRLVTLLTDKFEVAPERIGPEATLDDLELDSLAVVELYVTLQEEWSIPLDDSAARADLTVAEVARSVTALLDEPASASGREAVQ
;
A
#
# COMPACT_ATOMS: atom_id res chain seq x y z
N MET A 1 -10.64 -13.81 0.36
CA MET A 1 -9.50 -13.30 -0.42
C MET A 1 -9.56 -11.80 -0.34
N ASP A 2 -8.57 -11.22 0.33
CA ASP A 2 -8.53 -9.82 0.71
C ASP A 2 -8.59 -8.91 -0.52
N ARG A 3 -9.65 -8.10 -0.66
CA ARG A 3 -9.81 -7.21 -1.82
C ARG A 3 -8.64 -6.22 -1.94
N VAL A 4 -8.05 -5.85 -0.81
CA VAL A 4 -6.88 -4.99 -0.72
C VAL A 4 -5.66 -5.68 -1.34
N TYR A 5 -5.42 -6.95 -1.01
CA TYR A 5 -4.31 -7.72 -1.55
C TYR A 5 -4.42 -7.92 -3.06
N ASP A 6 -5.62 -8.27 -3.57
CA ASP A 6 -5.86 -8.43 -5.01
C ASP A 6 -5.60 -7.12 -5.78
N ARG A 7 -6.01 -6.00 -5.21
CA ARG A 7 -5.73 -4.68 -5.78
C ARG A 7 -4.25 -4.34 -5.73
N LEU A 8 -3.57 -4.64 -4.63
CA LEU A 8 -2.14 -4.45 -4.46
C LEU A 8 -1.35 -5.25 -5.51
N VAL A 9 -1.68 -6.53 -5.71
CA VAL A 9 -1.07 -7.41 -6.72
C VAL A 9 -1.28 -6.85 -8.12
N THR A 10 -2.50 -6.41 -8.44
CA THR A 10 -2.83 -5.79 -9.72
C THR A 10 -1.98 -4.54 -9.95
N LEU A 11 -1.85 -3.69 -8.93
CA LEU A 11 -1.12 -2.44 -9.01
C LEU A 11 0.39 -2.67 -9.15
N LEU A 12 0.94 -3.63 -8.42
CA LEU A 12 2.33 -4.10 -8.56
C LEU A 12 2.61 -4.69 -9.94
N THR A 13 1.66 -5.43 -10.51
CA THR A 13 1.82 -6.03 -11.85
C THR A 13 1.69 -4.99 -12.97
N ASP A 14 0.72 -4.09 -12.87
CA ASP A 14 0.36 -3.15 -13.95
C ASP A 14 1.23 -1.88 -13.94
N LYS A 15 1.49 -1.29 -12.77
CA LYS A 15 2.33 -0.09 -12.64
C LYS A 15 3.81 -0.39 -12.50
N PHE A 16 4.15 -1.43 -11.73
CA PHE A 16 5.53 -1.73 -11.35
C PHE A 16 6.12 -2.89 -12.16
N GLU A 17 5.36 -3.46 -13.10
CA GLU A 17 5.79 -4.57 -13.98
C GLU A 17 6.33 -5.78 -13.20
N VAL A 18 5.86 -5.98 -11.97
CA VAL A 18 6.29 -7.09 -11.11
C VAL A 18 5.57 -8.36 -11.53
N ALA A 19 6.33 -9.47 -11.63
CA ALA A 19 5.75 -10.76 -11.96
C ALA A 19 4.81 -11.27 -10.84
N PRO A 20 3.53 -11.58 -11.11
CA PRO A 20 2.59 -12.04 -10.08
C PRO A 20 3.01 -13.36 -9.43
N GLU A 21 3.88 -14.12 -10.09
CA GLU A 21 4.49 -15.35 -9.58
C GLU A 21 5.45 -15.10 -8.42
N ARG A 22 6.05 -13.90 -8.37
CA ARG A 22 6.96 -13.45 -7.30
C ARG A 22 6.21 -12.72 -6.18
N ILE A 23 5.03 -12.18 -6.48
CA ILE A 23 4.21 -11.46 -5.50
C ILE A 23 3.60 -12.47 -4.53
N GLY A 24 4.32 -12.72 -3.43
CA GLY A 24 3.87 -13.54 -2.32
C GLY A 24 3.47 -12.69 -1.11
N PRO A 25 2.60 -13.18 -0.21
CA PRO A 25 2.31 -12.48 1.05
C PRO A 25 3.56 -12.37 1.95
N GLU A 26 4.50 -13.30 1.82
CA GLU A 26 5.77 -13.32 2.56
C GLU A 26 6.92 -12.63 1.79
N ALA A 27 6.68 -12.21 0.54
CA ALA A 27 7.68 -11.51 -0.26
C ALA A 27 7.83 -10.07 0.24
N THR A 28 9.07 -9.61 0.36
CA THR A 28 9.38 -8.21 0.67
C THR A 28 9.36 -7.36 -0.58
N LEU A 29 9.14 -6.06 -0.44
CA LEU A 29 9.19 -5.14 -1.57
C LEU A 29 10.59 -5.13 -2.22
N ASP A 30 11.66 -5.31 -1.42
CA ASP A 30 13.03 -5.50 -1.89
C ASP A 30 13.20 -6.76 -2.76
N ASP A 31 12.59 -7.89 -2.36
CA ASP A 31 12.64 -9.15 -3.12
C ASP A 31 11.89 -9.04 -4.47
N LEU A 32 10.92 -8.13 -4.54
CA LEU A 32 10.21 -7.77 -5.77
C LEU A 32 10.99 -6.78 -6.65
N GLU A 33 12.22 -6.43 -6.25
CA GLU A 33 13.08 -5.44 -6.93
C GLU A 33 12.43 -4.05 -7.00
N LEU A 34 11.61 -3.70 -6.00
CA LEU A 34 11.03 -2.37 -5.89
C LEU A 34 12.05 -1.40 -5.29
N ASP A 35 12.45 -0.42 -6.08
CA ASP A 35 13.25 0.71 -5.61
C ASP A 35 12.53 1.49 -4.49
N SER A 36 13.30 2.18 -3.65
CA SER A 36 12.74 3.04 -2.58
C SER A 36 11.73 4.07 -3.09
N LEU A 37 11.91 4.57 -4.32
CA LEU A 37 10.95 5.45 -4.98
C LEU A 37 9.66 4.71 -5.37
N ALA A 38 9.77 3.48 -5.86
CA ALA A 38 8.62 2.66 -6.23
C ALA A 38 7.77 2.30 -5.01
N VAL A 39 8.42 1.99 -3.89
CA VAL A 39 7.76 1.74 -2.60
C VAL A 39 6.99 2.97 -2.10
N VAL A 40 7.57 4.15 -2.20
CA VAL A 40 6.87 5.41 -1.85
C VAL A 40 5.70 5.66 -2.80
N GLU A 41 5.88 5.50 -4.11
CA GLU A 41 4.80 5.72 -5.08
C GLU A 41 3.64 4.73 -4.89
N LEU A 42 3.95 3.47 -4.55
CA LEU A 42 2.96 2.47 -4.17
C LEU A 42 2.11 3.01 -3.02
N TYR A 43 2.73 3.42 -1.92
CA TYR A 43 2.04 3.95 -0.73
C TYR A 43 1.16 5.16 -1.05
N VAL A 44 1.69 6.13 -1.79
CA VAL A 44 0.93 7.32 -2.24
C VAL A 44 -0.29 6.90 -3.07
N THR A 45 -0.11 5.97 -4.01
CA THR A 45 -1.21 5.50 -4.87
C THR A 45 -2.30 4.82 -4.05
N LEU A 46 -1.94 3.98 -3.08
CA LEU A 46 -2.90 3.30 -2.19
C LEU A 46 -3.63 4.31 -1.30
N GLN A 47 -2.91 5.30 -0.76
CA GLN A 47 -3.48 6.40 0.02
C GLN A 47 -4.52 7.19 -0.78
N GLU A 48 -4.19 7.58 -2.02
CA GLU A 48 -5.10 8.34 -2.87
C GLU A 48 -6.30 7.49 -3.33
N GLU A 49 -6.07 6.23 -3.70
CA GLU A 49 -7.11 5.33 -4.20
C GLU A 49 -8.17 5.00 -3.13
N TRP A 50 -7.76 4.81 -1.88
CA TRP A 50 -8.66 4.50 -0.77
C TRP A 50 -8.97 5.68 0.15
N SER A 51 -8.37 6.84 -0.10
CA SER A 51 -8.50 8.04 0.74
C SER A 51 -8.15 7.77 2.22
N ILE A 52 -7.07 7.02 2.45
CA ILE A 52 -6.59 6.64 3.79
C ILE A 52 -5.33 7.42 4.18
N PRO A 53 -5.13 7.77 5.47
CA PRO A 53 -3.91 8.42 5.94
C PRO A 53 -2.78 7.38 6.10
N LEU A 54 -2.34 6.80 4.99
CA LEU A 54 -1.18 5.91 4.97
C LEU A 54 0.09 6.75 5.18
N ASP A 55 0.96 6.31 6.08
CA ASP A 55 2.23 6.99 6.35
C ASP A 55 3.28 6.53 5.32
N ASP A 56 3.69 7.42 4.42
CA ASP A 56 4.72 7.13 3.42
C ASP A 56 6.12 7.00 4.04
N SER A 57 6.36 7.56 5.24
CA SER A 57 7.61 7.37 5.97
C SER A 57 7.79 5.94 6.48
N ALA A 58 6.68 5.20 6.63
CA ALA A 58 6.68 3.77 6.89
C ALA A 58 6.98 2.94 5.63
N ALA A 59 6.94 3.51 4.43
CA ALA A 59 7.19 2.80 3.18
C ALA A 59 8.67 2.37 3.10
N ARG A 60 8.93 1.08 3.35
CA ARG A 60 10.29 0.50 3.37
C ARG A 60 10.35 -0.75 2.52
N ALA A 61 11.47 -0.93 1.83
CA ALA A 61 11.72 -2.10 0.99
C ALA A 61 11.70 -3.43 1.78
N ASP A 62 12.07 -3.41 3.07
CA ASP A 62 11.98 -4.57 3.96
C ASP A 62 10.55 -5.01 4.31
N LEU A 63 9.52 -4.21 4.01
CA LEU A 63 8.13 -4.59 4.31
C LEU A 63 7.64 -5.68 3.38
N THR A 64 6.81 -6.57 3.91
CA THR A 64 6.14 -7.60 3.11
C THR A 64 4.86 -7.09 2.45
N VAL A 65 4.50 -7.68 1.32
CA VAL A 65 3.22 -7.40 0.64
C VAL A 65 2.03 -7.60 1.58
N ALA A 66 2.08 -8.60 2.47
CA ALA A 66 1.05 -8.82 3.47
C ALA A 66 0.99 -7.70 4.52
N GLU A 67 2.12 -7.14 4.95
CA GLU A 67 2.16 -6.01 5.90
C GLU A 67 1.56 -4.74 5.30
N VAL A 68 1.88 -4.44 4.04
CA VAL A 68 1.28 -3.30 3.31
C VAL A 68 -0.23 -3.49 3.21
N ALA A 69 -0.68 -4.66 2.72
CA ALA A 69 -2.09 -4.98 2.60
C ALA A 69 -2.81 -4.92 3.96
N ARG A 70 -2.18 -5.40 5.03
CA ARG A 70 -2.73 -5.34 6.39
C ARG A 70 -2.85 -3.91 6.90
N SER A 71 -1.87 -3.06 6.64
CA SER A 71 -1.89 -1.65 7.06
C SER A 71 -3.04 -0.90 6.39
N VAL A 72 -3.21 -1.10 5.08
CA VAL A 72 -4.34 -0.55 4.33
C VAL A 72 -5.66 -1.11 4.84
N THR A 73 -5.76 -2.43 5.04
CA THR A 73 -6.99 -3.08 5.52
C THR A 73 -7.39 -2.59 6.91
N ALA A 74 -6.42 -2.40 7.82
CA ALA A 74 -6.68 -1.86 9.15
C ALA A 74 -7.23 -0.43 9.09
N LEU A 75 -6.66 0.42 8.22
CA LEU A 75 -7.13 1.79 8.00
C LEU A 75 -8.50 1.86 7.32
N LEU A 76 -8.83 0.88 6.47
CA LEU A 76 -10.13 0.74 5.81
C LEU A 76 -11.21 0.20 6.76
N ASP A 77 -10.84 -0.68 7.69
CA ASP A 77 -11.74 -1.28 8.67
C ASP A 77 -12.04 -0.31 9.82
N GLU A 78 -11.12 0.59 10.16
CA GLU A 78 -11.39 1.76 11.01
C GLU A 78 -12.20 2.79 10.20
N PRO A 79 -13.55 2.77 10.27
CA PRO A 79 -14.35 3.66 9.47
C PRO A 79 -14.29 5.03 10.15
N ALA A 80 -13.53 5.95 9.55
CA ALA A 80 -13.90 7.36 9.41
C ALA A 80 -14.70 8.00 10.57
N SER A 81 -14.29 7.78 11.82
CA SER A 81 -14.82 8.51 12.99
C SER A 81 -13.76 9.44 13.55
N ALA A 82 -13.08 10.18 12.68
CA ALA A 82 -12.32 11.37 13.05
C ALA A 82 -12.37 12.41 11.93
N SER A 83 -13.57 12.96 11.73
CA SER A 83 -13.84 14.38 11.48
C SER A 83 -12.84 15.15 10.60
N GLY A 84 -13.33 15.55 9.42
CA GLY A 84 -12.88 16.80 8.81
C GLY A 84 -12.90 17.94 9.83
N ARG A 85 -11.82 18.72 9.83
CA ARG A 85 -11.78 20.09 10.34
C ARG A 85 -10.93 20.90 9.39
N GLU A 86 -11.60 21.42 8.38
CA GLU A 86 -11.21 22.68 7.78
C GLU A 86 -11.04 23.71 8.91
N ALA A 87 -9.86 24.33 8.96
CA ALA A 87 -9.69 25.62 9.61
C ALA A 87 -8.84 26.46 8.65
N VAL A 88 -9.57 27.20 7.82
CA VAL A 88 -9.19 28.48 7.22
C VAL A 88 -8.17 29.25 8.07
N GLN A 89 -7.10 29.73 7.42
CA GLN A 89 -6.44 30.98 7.78
C GLN A 89 -6.10 31.75 6.50
#